data_AF-A0A2T4A0L1-F1
#
_entry.id   AF-A0A2T4A0L1-F1
#
_cell.length_a   1.000
_cell.length_b   1.000
_cell.length_c   1.000
_cell.angle_alpha   90.00
_cell.angle_beta   90.00
_cell.angle_gamma   90.00
#
_symmetry.space_group_name_H-M   'P 1'
#
loop_
_entity.id
_entity.type
_entity.pdbx_description
1 polymer ?
#
loop_
_entity_poly.entity_id
_entity_poly.type
_entity_poly.pdbx_seq_one_letter_code
_entity_poly.pdbx_strand_id
1 'polypeptide(L)'
;MAAISVWNSVLLHVNETLLPGFARHHVGRMARSVAPGLRVEVQTAWGSRIPSTIILRLQIRNGDEISDFAVINLPMGQTKLPLTTDYLDAADESLMKDTFPDPRMDHFGAAHSRFRNQDLKYFETVEPTAEISSFIKHTTTTVVRVTAAVEAHEFTIMYPSHFWDHTQRLPTSLQRVAKNIKSLFDSMNPEEQVSLQVTFPFSPNWEKDWHVFFTDERKVNSEILDIASLCNGHIEDLDYSKMLSGRSEWTPKTNDEEEYGMFGTHLPTGYLMAVSLKSVRDFLPDIGTTVNVYLRDIAQNGYTLPKPQTSKGETYLIADSITCSLFNADYKAEQQIKRKFGDDHPDMPELVTELFPSIAAVELEPYLPMPAKDDPQHQEARKVAAYLRQRNDEDYKEHFWRVHSWLRPRLCVAPKTGYHEPYSGHRLNLPPGVSADVALFYVEVPRQRDWPRDLKKPPMRVDIPDMPPSIDLQSFLANAFENQDEVIRAEIRYSFDAELYDEEGPTFSLKGTLGPNHVVDDWLKSMVKASDMPKTDRTD
;
A
#
# COMPACT_ATOMS: atom_id res chain seq x y z
N MET A 1 8.36 11.02 -0.57
CA MET A 1 8.57 10.31 -1.85
C MET A 1 9.02 8.90 -1.47
N ALA A 2 8.34 7.87 -1.95
CA ALA A 2 8.66 6.46 -1.69
C ALA A 2 9.07 5.81 -3.02
N ALA A 3 10.16 5.05 -3.00
CA ALA A 3 10.71 4.36 -4.16
C ALA A 3 10.93 2.89 -3.79
N ILE A 4 10.25 2.01 -4.52
CA ILE A 4 10.47 0.57 -4.46
C ILE A 4 10.96 0.18 -5.86
N SER A 5 12.14 -0.41 -5.96
CA SER A 5 12.68 -0.84 -7.25
C SER A 5 11.95 -2.08 -7.77
N VAL A 6 12.08 -2.33 -9.06
CA VAL A 6 11.78 -3.66 -9.61
C VAL A 6 12.76 -4.70 -9.07
N TRP A 7 12.37 -5.98 -9.11
CA TRP A 7 13.26 -7.10 -8.81
C TRP A 7 14.31 -7.22 -9.90
N ASN A 8 15.59 -7.26 -9.50
CA ASN A 8 16.72 -7.43 -10.38
C ASN A 8 17.44 -8.73 -10.08
N SER A 9 17.66 -9.58 -11.08
CA SER A 9 18.45 -10.80 -10.90
C SER A 9 19.93 -10.47 -10.70
N VAL A 10 20.54 -11.04 -9.67
CA VAL A 10 21.94 -10.80 -9.28
C VAL A 10 22.64 -12.11 -8.93
N LEU A 11 23.96 -12.09 -8.95
CA LEU A 11 24.78 -13.11 -8.30
C LEU A 11 25.12 -12.62 -6.89
N LEU A 12 25.10 -13.53 -5.92
CA LEU A 12 25.33 -13.21 -4.50
C LEU A 12 26.59 -13.92 -4.01
N HIS A 13 27.50 -13.13 -3.44
CA HIS A 13 28.65 -13.61 -2.69
C HIS A 13 28.45 -13.35 -1.20
N VAL A 14 28.92 -14.28 -0.39
CA VAL A 14 28.95 -14.17 1.07
C VAL A 14 30.40 -14.37 1.50
N ASN A 15 30.96 -13.40 2.22
CA ASN A 15 32.37 -13.40 2.63
C ASN A 15 33.30 -13.66 1.45
N GLU A 16 33.12 -12.86 0.38
CA GLU A 16 33.87 -12.92 -0.89
C GLU A 16 33.69 -14.23 -1.69
N THR A 17 32.91 -15.18 -1.19
CA THR A 17 32.68 -16.47 -1.84
C THR A 17 31.34 -16.46 -2.56
N LEU A 18 31.34 -16.74 -3.87
CA LEU A 18 30.12 -16.91 -4.65
C LEU A 18 29.27 -18.05 -4.06
N LEU A 19 27.98 -17.80 -3.80
CA LEU A 19 27.11 -18.82 -3.25
C LEU A 19 27.07 -20.08 -4.14
N PRO A 20 27.09 -21.28 -3.53
CA PRO A 20 27.03 -22.50 -4.30
C PRO A 20 25.67 -22.66 -4.96
N GLY A 21 25.65 -23.22 -6.16
CA GLY A 21 24.40 -23.63 -6.81
C GLY A 21 23.97 -22.76 -7.99
N PHE A 22 24.69 -21.69 -8.32
CA PHE A 22 24.50 -21.06 -9.63
C PHE A 22 24.99 -21.99 -10.75
N ALA A 23 24.21 -22.11 -11.82
CA ALA A 23 24.65 -22.81 -13.02
C ALA A 23 25.61 -21.95 -13.85
N ARG A 24 26.51 -22.60 -14.61
CA ARG A 24 27.56 -21.92 -15.39
C ARG A 24 27.01 -20.84 -16.32
N HIS A 25 26.00 -21.16 -17.13
CA HIS A 25 25.37 -20.18 -18.02
C HIS A 25 24.71 -19.03 -17.27
N HIS A 26 24.26 -19.25 -16.03
CA HIS A 26 23.69 -18.20 -15.21
C HIS A 26 24.73 -17.26 -14.62
N VAL A 27 25.88 -17.79 -14.21
CA VAL A 27 27.05 -16.98 -13.86
C VAL A 27 27.54 -16.21 -15.09
N GLY A 28 27.76 -16.91 -16.21
CA GLY A 28 28.27 -16.32 -17.46
C GLY A 28 27.38 -15.21 -18.02
N ARG A 29 26.06 -15.34 -17.86
CA ARG A 29 25.07 -14.32 -18.28
C ARG A 29 24.75 -13.31 -17.18
N MET A 30 25.58 -13.23 -16.13
CA MET A 30 25.45 -12.31 -15.00
C MET A 30 24.03 -12.29 -14.41
N ALA A 31 23.56 -13.47 -14.00
CA ALA A 31 22.24 -13.75 -13.44
C ALA A 31 21.02 -13.63 -14.37
N ARG A 32 21.20 -13.42 -15.68
CA ARG A 32 20.08 -13.23 -16.64
C ARG A 32 19.67 -14.48 -17.43
N SER A 33 20.20 -15.65 -17.06
CA SER A 33 19.89 -16.95 -17.70
C SER A 33 18.67 -17.63 -17.08
N VAL A 34 18.08 -18.59 -17.80
CA VAL A 34 17.04 -19.52 -17.35
C VAL A 34 17.58 -20.92 -16.96
N ALA A 35 18.90 -21.11 -16.83
CA ALA A 35 19.50 -22.38 -16.41
C ALA A 35 19.00 -22.86 -15.02
N PRO A 36 18.85 -24.17 -14.76
CA PRO A 36 18.40 -24.64 -13.44
C PRO A 36 19.39 -24.26 -12.32
N GLY A 37 18.94 -24.27 -11.06
CA GLY A 37 19.80 -23.99 -9.90
C GLY A 37 19.37 -22.78 -9.07
N LEU A 38 20.33 -22.22 -8.34
CA LEU A 38 20.14 -21.02 -7.52
C LEU A 38 19.79 -19.82 -8.39
N ARG A 39 18.89 -19.00 -7.87
CA ARG A 39 18.55 -17.66 -8.34
C ARG A 39 18.55 -16.72 -7.15
N VAL A 40 19.07 -15.51 -7.37
CA VAL A 40 18.96 -14.44 -6.39
C VAL A 40 18.40 -13.22 -7.09
N GLU A 41 17.37 -12.64 -6.51
CA GLU A 41 16.82 -11.37 -6.94
C GLU A 41 16.97 -10.36 -5.83
N VAL A 42 17.26 -9.12 -6.19
CA VAL A 42 17.37 -8.00 -5.25
C VAL A 42 16.32 -6.94 -5.56
N GLN A 43 15.74 -6.38 -4.51
CA GLN A 43 14.87 -5.22 -4.56
C GLN A 43 15.33 -4.22 -3.50
N THR A 44 15.38 -2.95 -3.88
CA THR A 44 15.60 -1.86 -2.93
C THR A 44 14.29 -1.17 -2.62
N ALA A 45 14.10 -0.77 -1.36
CA ALA A 45 12.93 -0.06 -0.91
C ALA A 45 13.36 1.06 0.06
N TRP A 46 12.98 2.30 -0.23
CA TRP A 46 13.32 3.45 0.61
C TRP A 46 12.36 4.61 0.40
N GLY A 47 12.22 5.46 1.40
CA GLY A 47 11.52 6.73 1.26
C GLY A 47 10.90 7.25 2.54
N SER A 48 10.12 8.32 2.41
CA SER A 48 9.56 9.05 3.56
C SER A 48 8.61 8.23 4.44
N ARG A 49 8.20 7.01 4.03
CA ARG A 49 7.37 6.10 4.83
C ARG A 49 7.83 4.64 4.78
N ILE A 50 9.04 4.37 4.27
CA ILE A 50 9.57 3.01 4.13
C ILE A 50 11.02 3.02 4.64
N PRO A 51 11.38 2.17 5.61
CA PRO A 51 12.77 2.10 6.05
C PRO A 51 13.65 1.68 4.87
N SER A 52 14.79 2.35 4.70
CA SER A 52 15.78 2.01 3.69
C SER A 52 16.22 0.56 3.86
N THR A 53 15.77 -0.31 2.95
CA THR A 53 15.91 -1.77 3.05
C THR A 53 16.35 -2.35 1.72
N ILE A 54 17.24 -3.35 1.78
CA ILE A 54 17.60 -4.21 0.66
C ILE A 54 16.98 -5.58 0.94
N ILE A 55 16.24 -6.10 -0.04
CA ILE A 55 15.59 -7.40 0.07
C ILE A 55 16.20 -8.33 -0.96
N LEU A 56 16.72 -9.48 -0.51
CA LEU A 56 17.25 -10.53 -1.38
C LEU A 56 16.34 -11.75 -1.32
N ARG A 57 15.79 -12.15 -2.46
CA ARG A 57 15.05 -13.41 -2.60
C ARG A 57 15.98 -14.47 -3.15
N LEU A 58 16.16 -15.55 -2.38
CA LEU A 58 16.91 -16.72 -2.80
C LEU A 58 15.91 -17.78 -3.24
N GLN A 59 16.06 -18.22 -4.47
CA GLN A 59 15.10 -19.11 -5.14
C GLN A 59 15.82 -20.31 -5.77
N ILE A 60 15.09 -21.40 -5.94
CA ILE A 60 15.52 -22.55 -6.72
C ILE A 60 14.70 -22.61 -7.98
N ARG A 61 15.38 -22.70 -9.13
CA ARG A 61 14.77 -22.96 -10.43
C ARG A 61 14.91 -24.43 -10.82
N ASN A 62 13.77 -25.06 -11.12
CA ASN A 62 13.69 -26.40 -11.69
C ASN A 62 12.80 -26.37 -12.94
N GLY A 63 13.40 -26.34 -14.13
CA GLY A 63 12.64 -26.13 -15.37
C GLY A 63 12.08 -24.72 -15.48
N ASP A 64 10.75 -24.61 -15.55
CA ASP A 64 10.03 -23.33 -15.53
C ASP A 64 9.44 -22.99 -14.16
N GLU A 65 9.55 -23.91 -13.19
CA GLU A 65 9.17 -23.66 -11.81
C GLU A 65 10.30 -22.93 -11.08
N ILE A 66 9.92 -21.88 -10.36
CA ILE A 66 10.79 -21.11 -9.47
C ILE A 66 10.13 -21.11 -8.10
N SER A 67 10.90 -21.33 -7.04
CA SER A 67 10.37 -21.33 -5.68
C SER A 67 11.33 -20.66 -4.71
N ASP A 68 10.81 -19.73 -3.91
CA ASP A 68 11.56 -19.00 -2.90
C ASP A 68 11.82 -19.91 -1.70
N PHE A 69 13.09 -20.10 -1.33
CA PHE A 69 13.45 -20.90 -0.17
C PHE A 69 13.98 -20.07 1.00
N ALA A 70 14.47 -18.87 0.72
CA ALA A 70 14.88 -17.91 1.72
C ALA A 70 14.69 -16.47 1.24
N VAL A 71 14.33 -15.56 2.14
CA VAL A 71 14.27 -14.12 1.90
C VAL A 71 15.12 -13.44 2.96
N ILE A 72 16.14 -12.69 2.53
CA ILE A 72 17.04 -11.94 3.40
C ILE A 72 16.62 -10.48 3.35
N ASN A 73 16.35 -9.87 4.51
CA ASN A 73 16.08 -8.45 4.64
C ASN A 73 17.26 -7.77 5.33
N LEU A 74 17.85 -6.79 4.64
CA LEU A 74 18.91 -5.91 5.13
C LEU A 74 18.32 -4.51 5.41
N PRO A 75 17.93 -4.20 6.66
CA PRO A 75 17.52 -2.86 7.05
C PRO A 75 18.75 -1.94 7.11
N MET A 76 19.04 -1.23 6.03
CA MET A 76 20.25 -0.40 5.88
C MET A 76 20.32 0.79 6.85
N GLY A 77 19.22 1.14 7.51
CA GLY A 77 19.22 2.11 8.61
C GLY A 77 19.88 1.60 9.90
N GLN A 78 20.01 0.28 10.06
CA GLN A 78 20.59 -0.39 11.22
C GLN A 78 22.07 -0.75 11.02
N THR A 79 22.57 -0.71 9.77
CA THR A 79 23.96 -1.08 9.47
C THR A 79 24.92 0.04 9.82
N LYS A 80 26.09 -0.31 10.35
CA LYS A 80 27.13 0.67 10.72
C LYS A 80 27.74 1.38 9.52
N LEU A 81 27.97 0.65 8.42
CA LEU A 81 28.70 1.14 7.24
C LEU A 81 27.80 1.24 6.01
N PRO A 82 28.02 2.25 5.14
CA PRO A 82 27.29 2.38 3.88
C PRO A 82 27.65 1.24 2.94
N LEU A 83 26.81 1.04 1.92
CA LEU A 83 27.20 0.18 0.83
C LEU A 83 28.42 0.78 0.14
N THR A 84 29.31 -0.09 -0.30
CA THR A 84 30.40 0.27 -1.20
C THR A 84 30.15 -0.31 -2.58
N THR A 85 30.64 0.38 -3.60
CA THR A 85 30.50 -0.03 -4.99
C THR A 85 31.86 -0.12 -5.63
N ASP A 86 32.13 -1.26 -6.27
CA ASP A 86 33.29 -1.47 -7.12
C ASP A 86 32.87 -1.79 -8.55
N TYR A 87 33.76 -1.45 -9.48
CA TYR A 87 33.61 -1.75 -10.90
C TYR A 87 34.71 -2.71 -11.33
N LEU A 88 34.33 -3.91 -11.75
CA LEU A 88 35.26 -4.93 -12.22
C LEU A 88 35.29 -4.92 -13.75
N ASP A 89 36.49 -4.89 -14.33
CA ASP A 89 36.67 -5.02 -15.76
C ASP A 89 36.50 -6.49 -16.17
N ALA A 90 35.49 -6.76 -17.00
CA ALA A 90 35.22 -8.11 -17.49
C ALA A 90 36.30 -8.63 -18.45
N ALA A 91 37.18 -7.76 -18.95
CA ALA A 91 38.34 -8.14 -19.74
C ALA A 91 39.50 -8.69 -18.88
N ASP A 92 39.50 -8.44 -17.56
CA ASP A 92 40.49 -9.02 -16.64
C ASP A 92 40.14 -10.48 -16.34
N GLU A 93 40.74 -11.38 -17.10
CA GLU A 93 40.47 -12.82 -17.01
C GLU A 93 40.83 -13.42 -15.64
N SER A 94 41.91 -12.93 -15.01
CA SER A 94 42.34 -13.42 -13.69
C SER A 94 41.31 -13.02 -12.64
N LEU A 95 40.90 -11.75 -12.62
CA LEU A 95 39.91 -11.23 -11.68
C LEU A 95 38.56 -11.93 -11.85
N MET A 96 38.09 -12.13 -13.10
CA MET A 96 36.84 -12.81 -13.37
C MET A 96 36.87 -14.28 -12.91
N LYS A 97 38.00 -14.96 -13.08
CA LYS A 97 38.16 -16.36 -12.66
C LYS A 97 38.16 -16.51 -11.15
N ASP A 98 38.82 -15.60 -10.44
CA ASP A 98 38.88 -15.61 -8.99
C ASP A 98 37.53 -15.23 -8.37
N THR A 99 36.84 -14.24 -8.94
CA THR A 99 35.54 -13.76 -8.44
C THR A 99 34.38 -14.71 -8.79
N PHE A 100 34.45 -15.38 -9.94
CA PHE A 100 33.39 -16.23 -10.46
C PHE A 100 33.93 -17.62 -10.82
N PRO A 101 34.23 -18.48 -9.83
CA PRO A 101 34.79 -19.80 -10.10
C PRO A 101 33.82 -20.65 -10.92
N ASP A 102 34.37 -21.41 -11.86
CA ASP A 102 33.58 -22.26 -12.76
C ASP A 102 32.83 -23.34 -11.96
N PRO A 103 31.49 -23.45 -12.06
CA PRO A 103 30.74 -24.47 -11.37
C PRO A 103 31.21 -25.87 -11.81
N ARG A 104 31.63 -26.69 -10.85
CA ARG A 104 32.25 -28.00 -11.14
C ARG A 104 31.34 -28.94 -11.97
N MET A 105 30.01 -28.83 -11.84
CA MET A 105 29.02 -29.66 -12.54
C MET A 105 27.65 -28.93 -12.63
N ASP A 106 26.89 -29.14 -13.69
CA ASP A 106 25.47 -28.78 -13.76
C ASP A 106 24.63 -29.60 -12.76
N HIS A 107 23.47 -29.07 -12.34
CA HIS A 107 22.61 -29.70 -11.34
C HIS A 107 21.98 -31.00 -11.85
N PHE A 108 22.55 -32.12 -11.41
CA PHE A 108 22.07 -33.46 -11.80
C PHE A 108 20.57 -33.64 -11.49
N GLY A 109 19.80 -34.06 -12.49
CA GLY A 109 18.37 -34.33 -12.38
C GLY A 109 17.47 -33.09 -12.42
N ALA A 110 18.02 -31.87 -12.55
CA ALA A 110 17.22 -30.67 -12.71
C ALA A 110 16.59 -30.59 -14.11
N ALA A 111 15.33 -30.19 -14.17
CA ALA A 111 14.63 -29.96 -15.42
C ALA A 111 15.18 -28.70 -16.12
N HIS A 112 15.20 -28.73 -17.45
CA HIS A 112 15.57 -27.58 -18.25
C HIS A 112 14.34 -26.72 -18.53
N SER A 113 14.50 -25.40 -18.50
CA SER A 113 13.46 -24.47 -18.94
C SER A 113 13.13 -24.67 -20.42
N ARG A 114 11.88 -24.44 -20.81
CA ARG A 114 11.49 -24.36 -22.23
C ARG A 114 12.26 -23.28 -23.02
N PHE A 115 12.82 -22.30 -22.32
CA PHE A 115 13.61 -21.22 -22.91
C PHE A 115 15.12 -21.50 -22.95
N ARG A 116 15.58 -22.70 -22.56
CA ARG A 116 17.02 -23.07 -22.55
C ARG A 116 17.74 -22.76 -23.86
N ASN A 117 17.08 -23.00 -24.99
CA ASN A 117 17.69 -22.79 -26.30
C ASN A 117 18.06 -21.32 -26.55
N GLN A 118 17.39 -20.37 -25.89
CA GLN A 118 17.74 -18.95 -25.98
C GLN A 118 19.09 -18.68 -25.32
N ASP A 119 19.35 -19.27 -24.15
CA ASP A 119 20.64 -19.15 -23.48
C ASP A 119 21.77 -19.85 -24.25
N LEU A 120 21.50 -21.04 -24.80
CA LEU A 120 22.50 -21.75 -25.61
C LEU A 120 22.83 -20.95 -26.89
N LYS A 121 21.82 -20.36 -27.53
CA LYS A 121 22.02 -19.51 -28.70
C LYS A 121 22.79 -18.23 -28.35
N TYR A 122 22.55 -17.65 -27.17
CA TYR A 122 23.25 -16.46 -26.73
C TYR A 122 24.77 -16.67 -26.69
N PHE A 123 25.23 -17.87 -26.31
CA PHE A 123 26.65 -18.23 -26.27
C PHE A 123 27.12 -19.04 -27.49
N GLU A 124 26.41 -19.01 -28.62
CA GLU A 124 26.73 -19.84 -29.79
C GLU A 124 28.13 -19.58 -30.38
N THR A 125 28.66 -18.37 -30.16
CA THR A 125 29.98 -17.94 -30.62
C THR A 125 31.10 -18.18 -29.60
N VAL A 126 30.76 -18.62 -28.39
CA VAL A 126 31.71 -18.94 -27.32
C VAL A 126 31.91 -20.46 -27.31
N GLU A 127 33.16 -20.91 -27.31
CA GLU A 127 33.43 -22.36 -27.25
C GLU A 127 32.85 -22.95 -25.95
N PRO A 128 32.12 -24.08 -25.99
CA PRO A 128 31.51 -24.69 -24.80
C PRO A 128 32.51 -25.01 -23.67
N THR A 129 33.78 -25.20 -24.02
CA THR A 129 34.89 -25.49 -23.10
C THR A 129 35.65 -24.24 -22.64
N ALA A 130 35.32 -23.06 -23.17
CA ALA A 130 35.98 -21.80 -22.80
C ALA A 130 35.78 -21.48 -21.32
N GLU A 131 36.73 -20.80 -20.69
CA GLU A 131 36.61 -20.43 -19.28
C GLU A 131 35.44 -19.46 -19.03
N ILE A 132 34.93 -19.43 -17.80
CA ILE A 132 33.80 -18.57 -17.39
C ILE A 132 34.02 -17.08 -17.68
N SER A 133 35.26 -16.61 -17.62
CA SER A 133 35.66 -15.25 -18.00
C SER A 133 35.26 -14.92 -19.45
N SER A 134 35.37 -15.87 -20.38
CA SER A 134 34.95 -15.70 -21.78
C SER A 134 33.44 -15.51 -21.91
N PHE A 135 32.65 -16.22 -21.09
CA PHE A 135 31.19 -16.07 -21.06
C PHE A 135 30.77 -14.72 -20.46
N ILE A 136 31.43 -14.28 -19.39
CA ILE A 136 31.14 -12.98 -18.74
C ILE A 136 31.51 -11.84 -19.69
N LYS A 137 32.69 -11.90 -20.31
CA LYS A 137 33.18 -10.92 -21.30
C LYS A 137 32.28 -10.82 -22.54
N HIS A 138 31.64 -11.92 -22.92
CA HIS A 138 30.61 -11.90 -23.97
C HIS A 138 29.36 -11.13 -23.55
N THR A 139 29.03 -11.13 -22.25
CA THR A 139 27.81 -10.53 -21.71
C THR A 139 27.97 -9.05 -21.38
N THR A 140 29.10 -8.64 -20.81
CA THR A 140 29.32 -7.27 -20.35
C THR A 140 30.81 -6.91 -20.41
N THR A 141 31.10 -5.62 -20.54
CA THR A 141 32.47 -5.07 -20.38
C THR A 141 32.77 -4.72 -18.93
N THR A 142 31.75 -4.42 -18.13
CA THR A 142 31.91 -3.97 -16.75
C THR A 142 30.89 -4.66 -15.85
N VAL A 143 31.38 -5.19 -14.74
CA VAL A 143 30.55 -5.78 -13.68
C VAL A 143 30.51 -4.81 -12.51
N VAL A 144 29.30 -4.50 -12.06
CA VAL A 144 29.08 -3.73 -10.84
C VAL A 144 29.04 -4.70 -9.67
N ARG A 145 29.80 -4.40 -8.62
CA ARG A 145 29.76 -5.10 -7.34
C ARG A 145 29.32 -4.13 -6.27
N VAL A 146 28.19 -4.40 -5.63
CA VAL A 146 27.72 -3.65 -4.46
C VAL A 146 27.92 -4.50 -3.23
N THR A 147 28.62 -3.97 -2.23
CA THR A 147 29.01 -4.69 -1.02
C THR A 147 28.35 -4.07 0.20
N ALA A 148 27.66 -4.90 0.99
CA ALA A 148 27.20 -4.58 2.32
C ALA A 148 28.10 -5.29 3.34
N ALA A 149 28.72 -4.53 4.25
CA ALA A 149 29.41 -5.06 5.42
C ALA A 149 28.48 -4.91 6.63
N VAL A 150 28.02 -6.03 7.17
CA VAL A 150 26.98 -6.08 8.21
C VAL A 150 27.33 -7.13 9.26
N GLU A 151 26.86 -6.97 10.48
CA GLU A 151 26.91 -8.05 11.48
C GLU A 151 25.75 -9.02 11.26
N ALA A 152 25.93 -10.31 11.56
CA ALA A 152 24.93 -11.33 11.25
C ALA A 152 23.54 -11.05 11.88
N HIS A 153 23.50 -10.39 13.04
CA HIS A 153 22.25 -9.98 13.69
C HIS A 153 21.59 -8.74 13.06
N GLU A 154 22.30 -7.97 12.22
CA GLU A 154 21.77 -6.78 11.56
C GLU A 154 20.86 -7.13 10.36
N PHE A 155 20.78 -8.40 9.96
CA PHE A 155 19.86 -8.86 8.93
C PHE A 155 18.99 -10.03 9.38
N THR A 156 17.83 -10.14 8.76
CA THR A 156 16.87 -11.21 9.06
C THR A 156 16.70 -12.12 7.86
N ILE A 157 16.54 -13.42 8.13
CA ILE A 157 16.26 -14.42 7.10
C ILE A 157 14.93 -15.10 7.42
N MET A 158 14.02 -15.04 6.46
CA MET A 158 12.78 -15.79 6.49
C MET A 158 12.90 -17.03 5.61
N TYR A 159 12.47 -18.18 6.14
CA TYR A 159 12.42 -19.46 5.41
C TYR A 159 10.96 -19.84 5.15
N PRO A 160 10.45 -19.67 3.90
CA PRO A 160 9.04 -19.94 3.60
C PRO A 160 8.66 -21.41 3.79
N SER A 161 7.69 -21.70 4.66
CA SER A 161 7.24 -23.07 4.98
C SER A 161 6.83 -23.87 3.75
N HIS A 162 6.12 -23.22 2.81
CA HIS A 162 5.66 -23.85 1.57
C HIS A 162 6.78 -24.53 0.76
N PHE A 163 7.99 -23.97 0.75
CA PHE A 163 9.15 -24.57 0.09
C PHE A 163 9.73 -25.73 0.91
N TRP A 164 9.92 -25.51 2.21
CA TRP A 164 10.58 -26.46 3.09
C TRP A 164 9.76 -27.74 3.31
N ASP A 165 8.43 -27.61 3.37
CA ASP A 165 7.50 -28.75 3.46
C ASP A 165 7.52 -29.63 2.20
N HIS A 166 7.83 -29.04 1.05
CA HIS A 166 7.84 -29.72 -0.25
C HIS A 166 9.23 -29.96 -0.81
N THR A 167 10.29 -29.68 -0.06
CA THR A 167 11.68 -29.78 -0.53
C THR A 167 12.02 -31.18 -1.06
N GLN A 168 11.39 -32.23 -0.54
CA GLN A 168 11.60 -33.61 -0.99
C GLN A 168 11.19 -33.85 -2.45
N ARG A 169 10.32 -33.00 -3.04
CA ARG A 169 9.89 -33.09 -4.44
C ARG A 169 10.96 -32.60 -5.43
N LEU A 170 11.94 -31.84 -4.95
CA LEU A 170 13.03 -31.33 -5.78
C LEU A 170 14.09 -32.42 -6.03
N PRO A 171 14.83 -32.36 -7.15
CA PRO A 171 16.03 -33.15 -7.35
C PRO A 171 17.03 -33.00 -6.19
N THR A 172 17.71 -34.09 -5.82
CA THR A 172 18.64 -34.12 -4.66
C THR A 172 19.75 -33.08 -4.75
N SER A 173 20.21 -32.75 -5.97
CA SER A 173 21.18 -31.69 -6.22
C SER A 173 20.66 -30.32 -5.76
N LEU A 174 19.45 -29.95 -6.16
CA LEU A 174 18.79 -28.69 -5.80
C LEU A 174 18.40 -28.63 -4.32
N GLN A 175 17.96 -29.75 -3.74
CA GLN A 175 17.74 -29.84 -2.29
C GLN A 175 19.03 -29.52 -1.51
N ARG A 176 20.16 -30.06 -1.97
CA ARG A 176 21.46 -29.83 -1.33
C ARG A 176 21.87 -28.37 -1.42
N VAL A 177 21.61 -27.69 -2.54
CA VAL A 177 21.85 -26.24 -2.67
C VAL A 177 21.10 -25.47 -1.58
N ALA A 178 19.77 -25.62 -1.51
CA ALA A 178 18.96 -24.91 -0.53
C ALA A 178 19.38 -25.22 0.92
N LYS A 179 19.61 -26.50 1.24
CA LYS A 179 20.05 -26.93 2.58
C LYS A 179 21.43 -26.40 2.96
N ASN A 180 22.39 -26.41 2.04
CA ASN A 180 23.74 -25.91 2.30
C ASN A 180 23.72 -24.40 2.54
N ILE A 181 22.94 -23.64 1.75
CA ILE A 181 22.82 -22.19 1.94
C ILE A 181 22.09 -21.87 3.24
N LYS A 182 21.01 -22.58 3.57
CA LYS A 182 20.35 -22.45 4.88
C LYS A 182 21.33 -22.73 6.02
N SER A 183 22.09 -23.83 5.93
CA SER A 183 23.09 -24.17 6.95
C SER A 183 24.21 -23.14 7.06
N LEU A 184 24.63 -22.52 5.95
CA LEU A 184 25.63 -21.45 5.96
C LEU A 184 25.16 -20.29 6.84
N PHE A 185 23.96 -19.79 6.58
CA PHE A 185 23.40 -18.67 7.35
C PHE A 185 23.01 -19.05 8.78
N ASP A 186 22.39 -20.20 9.00
CA ASP A 186 22.01 -20.68 10.34
C ASP A 186 23.24 -20.90 11.26
N SER A 187 24.42 -21.10 10.69
CA SER A 187 25.66 -21.33 11.43
C SER A 187 26.43 -20.06 11.80
N MET A 188 26.03 -18.90 11.29
CA MET A 188 26.71 -17.62 11.54
C MET A 188 26.57 -17.21 13.00
N ASN A 189 27.65 -16.72 13.60
CA ASN A 189 27.58 -16.12 14.93
C ASN A 189 26.91 -14.73 14.81
N PRO A 190 25.95 -14.36 15.69
CA PRO A 190 25.29 -13.04 15.66
C PRO A 190 26.24 -11.83 15.58
N GLU A 191 27.42 -11.92 16.19
CA GLU A 191 28.44 -10.85 16.19
C GLU A 191 29.46 -10.97 15.05
N GLU A 192 29.33 -11.98 14.19
CA GLU A 192 30.20 -12.19 13.05
C GLU A 192 29.98 -11.10 12.01
N GLN A 193 31.08 -10.52 11.54
CA GLN A 193 31.08 -9.59 10.41
C GLN A 193 30.91 -10.38 9.10
N VAL A 194 29.85 -10.07 8.38
CA VAL A 194 29.45 -10.72 7.13
C VAL A 194 29.51 -9.71 5.99
N SER A 195 30.20 -10.07 4.90
CA SER A 195 30.18 -9.31 3.66
C SER A 195 29.18 -9.93 2.69
N LEU A 196 28.08 -9.22 2.40
CA LEU A 196 27.12 -9.60 1.37
C LEU A 196 27.40 -8.77 0.12
N GLN A 197 27.76 -9.42 -0.98
CA GLN A 197 28.11 -8.73 -2.22
C GLN A 197 27.16 -9.17 -3.33
N VAL A 198 26.48 -8.22 -3.95
CA VAL A 198 25.67 -8.47 -5.13
C VAL A 198 26.42 -8.02 -6.37
N THR A 199 26.45 -8.86 -7.40
CA THR A 199 27.10 -8.56 -8.67
C THR A 199 26.13 -8.68 -9.85
N PHE A 200 26.19 -7.71 -10.75
CA PHE A 200 25.33 -7.61 -11.92
C PHE A 200 26.02 -6.81 -13.03
N PRO A 201 25.59 -6.94 -14.31
CA PRO A 201 26.26 -6.22 -15.39
C PRO A 201 25.88 -4.74 -15.34
N PHE A 202 26.85 -3.86 -15.62
CA PHE A 202 26.61 -2.42 -15.63
C PHE A 202 25.49 -2.03 -16.61
N SER A 203 24.60 -1.15 -16.16
CA SER A 203 23.62 -0.48 -17.01
C SER A 203 23.53 1.01 -16.66
N PRO A 204 23.35 1.91 -17.64
CA PRO A 204 23.18 3.33 -17.35
C PRO A 204 22.06 3.56 -16.32
N ASN A 205 22.27 4.49 -15.39
CA ASN A 205 21.32 4.88 -14.34
C ASN A 205 20.95 3.79 -13.31
N TRP A 206 21.69 2.68 -13.22
CA TRP A 206 21.43 1.65 -12.20
C TRP A 206 21.47 2.22 -10.77
N GLU A 207 22.34 3.21 -10.52
CA GLU A 207 22.50 3.87 -9.21
C GLU A 207 21.24 4.61 -8.73
N LYS A 208 20.29 4.93 -9.63
CA LYS A 208 19.07 5.66 -9.28
C LYS A 208 18.29 4.96 -8.16
N ASP A 209 18.25 3.64 -8.17
CA ASP A 209 17.51 2.85 -7.17
C ASP A 209 18.36 2.54 -5.93
N TRP A 210 19.65 2.86 -5.96
CA TRP A 210 20.64 2.49 -4.95
C TRP A 210 21.29 3.68 -4.21
N HIS A 211 21.18 4.89 -4.75
CA HIS A 211 21.94 6.06 -4.30
C HIS A 211 21.82 6.36 -2.80
N VAL A 212 20.64 6.14 -2.22
CA VAL A 212 20.38 6.36 -0.79
C VAL A 212 21.21 5.43 0.11
N PHE A 213 21.67 4.29 -0.41
CA PHE A 213 22.43 3.32 0.37
C PHE A 213 23.95 3.54 0.35
N PHE A 214 24.44 4.47 -0.47
CA PHE A 214 25.87 4.79 -0.58
C PHE A 214 26.30 5.95 0.32
N THR A 215 25.37 6.63 0.98
CA THR A 215 25.64 7.81 1.84
C THR A 215 25.32 7.51 3.30
N ASP A 216 25.84 8.29 4.25
CA ASP A 216 25.46 8.15 5.67
C ASP A 216 24.04 8.68 5.98
N GLU A 217 23.39 9.28 4.99
CA GLU A 217 22.00 9.73 5.05
C GLU A 217 20.98 8.60 4.88
N ARG A 218 21.45 7.34 4.79
CA ARG A 218 20.66 6.07 4.74
C ARG A 218 19.48 6.02 5.70
N LYS A 219 19.55 6.74 6.82
CA LYS A 219 18.47 6.98 7.77
C LYS A 219 17.46 8.01 7.22
N VAL A 220 16.98 7.82 5.99
CA VAL A 220 15.87 8.60 5.40
C VAL A 220 14.55 8.19 6.08
N ASN A 221 14.51 8.39 7.40
CA ASN A 221 13.37 8.56 8.28
C ASN A 221 13.88 8.62 9.73
N SER A 222 14.01 9.83 10.28
CA SER A 222 13.99 10.01 11.75
C SER A 222 12.59 9.78 12.34
N GLU A 223 11.55 9.69 11.49
CA GLU A 223 10.14 9.54 11.88
C GLU A 223 9.66 8.09 11.88
N ILE A 224 10.21 7.21 11.02
CA ILE A 224 10.12 5.75 11.24
C ILE A 224 11.20 5.37 12.23
N LEU A 225 10.85 5.69 13.47
CA LEU A 225 11.36 5.15 14.72
C LEU A 225 12.39 4.04 14.52
N ASP A 226 13.63 4.39 14.84
CA ASP A 226 14.66 3.46 15.26
C ASP A 226 14.13 2.71 16.50
N ILE A 227 13.35 1.65 16.25
CA ILE A 227 12.80 0.76 17.28
C ILE A 227 13.95 0.23 18.15
N ALA A 228 15.14 0.02 17.58
CA ALA A 228 16.34 -0.36 18.32
C ALA A 228 16.87 0.74 19.25
N SER A 229 16.83 2.02 18.85
CA SER A 229 17.11 3.20 19.70
C SER A 229 16.06 3.42 20.79
N LEU A 230 14.80 3.06 20.55
CA LEU A 230 13.74 3.09 21.57
C LEU A 230 13.83 1.92 22.56
N CYS A 231 14.66 0.92 22.25
CA CYS A 231 14.80 -0.34 22.99
C CYS A 231 16.19 -0.55 23.59
N ASN A 232 17.14 0.37 23.45
CA ASN A 232 18.55 0.12 23.79
C ASN A 232 19.09 -1.23 23.25
N GLY A 233 18.59 -1.72 22.10
CA GLY A 233 18.95 -3.03 21.55
C GLY A 233 18.25 -4.26 22.15
N HIS A 234 17.36 -4.10 23.14
CA HIS A 234 16.55 -5.17 23.72
C HIS A 234 15.06 -4.88 23.57
N ILE A 235 14.32 -5.73 22.84
CA ILE A 235 12.88 -5.52 22.56
C ILE A 235 12.01 -5.43 23.83
N GLU A 236 12.53 -5.91 24.96
CA GLU A 236 11.94 -5.88 26.30
C GLU A 236 11.90 -4.45 26.89
N ASP A 237 12.76 -3.55 26.42
CA ASP A 237 12.85 -2.15 26.85
C ASP A 237 11.93 -1.21 26.04
N LEU A 238 11.10 -1.77 25.15
CA LEU A 238 10.16 -0.99 24.33
C LEU A 238 9.10 -0.33 25.22
N ASP A 239 9.31 0.95 25.52
CA ASP A 239 8.40 1.73 26.36
C ASP A 239 7.13 2.12 25.58
N TYR A 240 6.13 1.23 25.62
CA TYR A 240 4.80 1.47 25.05
C TYR A 240 4.16 2.74 25.59
N SER A 241 4.54 3.20 26.79
CA SER A 241 4.01 4.46 27.33
C SER A 241 4.42 5.66 26.49
N LYS A 242 5.55 5.65 25.76
CA LYS A 242 5.96 6.72 24.82
C LYS A 242 5.27 6.65 23.45
N MET A 243 4.81 5.47 23.02
CA MET A 243 3.90 5.35 21.87
C MET A 243 2.47 5.77 22.24
N LEU A 244 2.07 5.53 23.49
CA LEU A 244 0.75 5.87 24.04
C LEU A 244 0.68 7.30 24.61
N SER A 245 1.81 7.94 24.92
CA SER A 245 1.86 9.32 25.43
C SER A 245 2.18 10.34 24.33
N GLY A 246 1.12 11.03 23.88
CA GLY A 246 1.20 12.40 23.37
C GLY A 246 1.46 12.59 21.87
N ARG A 247 1.50 11.54 21.04
CA ARG A 247 1.73 11.69 19.58
C ARG A 247 0.55 11.33 18.69
N SER A 248 -0.47 10.64 19.19
CA SER A 248 -1.61 10.29 18.35
C SER A 248 -2.62 11.43 18.22
N GLU A 249 -2.65 12.42 19.11
CA GLU A 249 -3.57 13.56 18.97
C GLU A 249 -3.05 14.59 17.96
N TRP A 250 -3.96 15.22 17.21
CA TRP A 250 -3.61 16.34 16.34
C TRP A 250 -3.38 17.60 17.20
N THR A 251 -2.18 17.70 17.77
CA THR A 251 -1.77 18.84 18.58
C THR A 251 -1.61 20.09 17.69
N PRO A 252 -2.27 21.22 18.03
CA PRO A 252 -2.15 22.45 17.26
C PRO A 252 -0.70 22.94 17.18
N LYS A 253 -0.23 23.23 15.97
CA LYS A 253 1.05 23.90 15.68
C LYS A 253 0.78 25.26 15.05
N THR A 254 1.76 26.16 15.18
CA THR A 254 1.67 27.53 14.63
C THR A 254 1.57 27.59 13.11
N ASN A 255 2.01 26.55 12.40
CA ASN A 255 1.95 26.45 10.95
C ASN A 255 0.73 25.65 10.44
N ASP A 256 -0.13 25.12 11.32
CA ASP A 256 -1.28 24.29 10.90
C ASP A 256 -2.27 25.08 10.04
N GLU A 257 -2.47 26.37 10.33
CA GLU A 257 -3.35 27.23 9.55
C GLU A 257 -2.81 27.44 8.12
N GLU A 258 -1.50 27.50 7.93
CA GLU A 258 -0.87 27.58 6.60
C GLU A 258 -0.85 26.23 5.89
N GLU A 259 -0.64 25.14 6.63
CA GLU A 259 -0.41 23.80 6.09
C GLU A 259 -1.72 23.06 5.79
N TYR A 260 -2.73 23.20 6.65
CA TYR A 260 -4.02 22.52 6.57
C TYR A 260 -5.19 23.48 6.36
N GLY A 261 -5.02 24.79 6.54
CA GLY A 261 -6.13 25.77 6.51
C GLY A 261 -7.00 25.76 7.77
N MET A 262 -6.61 25.02 8.80
CA MET A 262 -7.30 24.91 10.09
C MET A 262 -6.30 24.53 11.19
N PHE A 263 -6.61 24.87 12.44
CA PHE A 263 -5.81 24.46 13.59
C PHE A 263 -6.02 22.98 13.93
N GLY A 264 -5.00 22.36 14.52
CA GLY A 264 -5.13 21.05 15.13
C GLY A 264 -6.32 20.97 16.10
N THR A 265 -6.98 19.81 16.14
CA THR A 265 -8.26 19.62 16.83
C THR A 265 -8.15 18.89 18.15
N HIS A 266 -6.94 18.47 18.55
CA HIS A 266 -6.68 17.56 19.67
C HIS A 266 -7.38 16.19 19.55
N LEU A 267 -7.99 15.89 18.40
CA LEU A 267 -8.60 14.59 18.15
C LEU A 267 -7.53 13.55 17.82
N PRO A 268 -7.77 12.26 18.13
CA PRO A 268 -6.85 11.20 17.76
C PRO A 268 -6.71 11.09 16.23
N THR A 269 -5.47 10.88 15.78
CA THR A 269 -5.05 10.69 14.39
C THR A 269 -4.64 9.24 14.10
N GLY A 270 -4.59 8.41 15.15
CA GLY A 270 -4.36 6.98 15.06
C GLY A 270 -4.84 6.27 16.32
N TYR A 271 -5.16 4.99 16.17
CA TYR A 271 -5.68 4.12 17.21
C TYR A 271 -4.89 2.81 17.27
N LEU A 272 -4.89 2.21 18.45
CA LEU A 272 -4.46 0.83 18.64
C LEU A 272 -5.70 -0.06 18.56
N MET A 273 -5.71 -0.97 17.60
CA MET A 273 -6.82 -1.90 17.38
C MET A 273 -6.39 -3.32 17.75
N ALA A 274 -7.14 -3.97 18.64
CA ALA A 274 -7.01 -5.39 18.93
C ALA A 274 -8.04 -6.19 18.11
N VAL A 275 -7.64 -7.35 17.60
CA VAL A 275 -8.48 -8.28 16.82
C VAL A 275 -8.40 -9.66 17.45
N SER A 276 -9.53 -10.29 17.75
CA SER A 276 -9.53 -11.64 18.33
C SER A 276 -8.99 -12.67 17.33
N LEU A 277 -8.08 -13.55 17.76
CA LEU A 277 -7.52 -14.60 16.91
C LEU A 277 -8.42 -15.84 16.77
N LYS A 278 -9.44 -15.99 17.62
CA LYS A 278 -10.26 -17.22 17.76
C LYS A 278 -10.86 -17.73 16.44
N SER A 279 -11.11 -16.85 15.46
CA SER A 279 -11.76 -17.19 14.19
C SER A 279 -11.00 -16.77 12.93
N VAL A 280 -9.86 -16.07 13.06
CA VAL A 280 -9.15 -15.45 11.92
C VAL A 280 -7.64 -15.68 11.92
N ARG A 281 -7.12 -16.54 12.82
CA ARG A 281 -5.67 -16.79 12.99
C ARG A 281 -4.94 -17.09 11.67
N ASP A 282 -5.56 -17.84 10.76
CA ASP A 282 -4.96 -18.27 9.49
C ASP A 282 -5.08 -17.22 8.36
N PHE A 283 -5.83 -16.14 8.59
CA PHE A 283 -6.14 -15.12 7.57
C PHE A 283 -5.57 -13.74 7.90
N LEU A 284 -4.78 -13.64 8.97
CA LEU A 284 -4.20 -12.36 9.39
C LEU A 284 -2.84 -12.14 8.73
N PRO A 285 -2.57 -10.91 8.27
CA PRO A 285 -1.34 -10.56 7.57
C PRO A 285 -0.12 -10.67 8.50
N ASP A 286 1.09 -10.87 8.00
CA ASP A 286 2.27 -10.93 8.88
C ASP A 286 2.52 -9.62 9.62
N ILE A 287 3.23 -9.68 10.75
CA ILE A 287 3.63 -8.50 11.53
C ILE A 287 4.37 -7.51 10.62
N GLY A 288 4.03 -6.23 10.70
CA GLY A 288 4.57 -5.16 9.86
C GLY A 288 3.86 -4.99 8.51
N THR A 289 2.95 -5.89 8.12
CA THR A 289 2.21 -5.78 6.85
C THR A 289 1.19 -4.65 6.89
N THR A 290 1.17 -3.83 5.85
CA THR A 290 0.19 -2.75 5.66
C THR A 290 -1.20 -3.30 5.35
N VAL A 291 -2.21 -2.71 5.97
CA VAL A 291 -3.61 -3.07 5.83
C VAL A 291 -4.48 -1.85 5.64
N ASN A 292 -5.56 -2.04 4.89
CA ASN A 292 -6.69 -1.13 4.85
C ASN A 292 -7.80 -1.73 5.71
N VAL A 293 -8.12 -1.05 6.81
CA VAL A 293 -9.15 -1.47 7.76
C VAL A 293 -10.42 -0.67 7.52
N TYR A 294 -11.53 -1.36 7.35
CA TYR A 294 -12.85 -0.76 7.19
C TYR A 294 -13.66 -1.00 8.47
N LEU A 295 -13.86 0.07 9.24
CA LEU A 295 -14.73 0.05 10.42
C LEU A 295 -16.11 0.54 10.00
N ARG A 296 -16.97 -0.40 9.55
CA ARG A 296 -18.27 -0.05 8.95
C ARG A 296 -19.28 0.52 9.96
N ASP A 297 -19.12 0.16 11.23
CA ASP A 297 -20.04 0.55 12.29
C ASP A 297 -19.64 1.87 12.99
N ILE A 298 -18.51 2.47 12.60
CA ILE A 298 -18.00 3.74 13.17
C ILE A 298 -18.25 4.88 12.19
N ALA A 299 -18.88 5.95 12.68
CA ALA A 299 -19.11 7.16 11.89
C ALA A 299 -17.79 7.92 11.67
N GLN A 300 -17.57 8.33 10.43
CA GLN A 300 -16.48 9.21 10.01
C GLN A 300 -17.10 10.54 9.56
N ASN A 301 -16.62 11.63 10.12
CA ASN A 301 -17.12 12.98 9.89
C ASN A 301 -15.99 13.82 9.28
N GLY A 302 -16.26 14.46 8.14
CA GLY A 302 -15.36 15.43 7.56
C GLY A 302 -15.41 16.78 8.29
N TYR A 303 -14.31 17.51 8.26
CA TYR A 303 -14.29 18.93 8.61
C TYR A 303 -14.90 19.76 7.49
N THR A 304 -15.49 20.87 7.91
CA THR A 304 -15.89 21.95 7.00
C THR A 304 -14.65 22.44 6.26
N LEU A 305 -14.74 22.54 4.92
CA LEU A 305 -13.66 23.11 4.12
C LEU A 305 -13.22 24.46 4.70
N PRO A 306 -11.90 24.74 4.72
CA PRO A 306 -11.41 26.02 5.17
C PRO A 306 -11.93 27.10 4.22
N LYS A 307 -12.01 28.36 4.68
CA LYS A 307 -12.56 29.48 3.89
C LYS A 307 -12.04 29.39 2.45
N PRO A 308 -12.89 29.50 1.43
CA PRO A 308 -12.45 29.23 0.07
C PRO A 308 -11.28 30.13 -0.28
N GLN A 309 -10.20 29.56 -0.82
CA GLN A 309 -9.31 30.29 -1.72
C GLN A 309 -9.94 30.42 -3.11
N THR A 310 -11.26 30.26 -3.29
CA THR A 310 -11.87 30.64 -4.56
C THR A 310 -11.64 32.13 -4.76
N SER A 311 -11.06 32.45 -5.90
CA SER A 311 -10.92 33.83 -6.32
C SER A 311 -12.31 34.49 -6.32
N LYS A 312 -12.38 35.81 -6.07
CA LYS A 312 -13.65 36.55 -6.18
C LYS A 312 -14.36 36.30 -7.53
N GLY A 313 -13.59 35.98 -8.58
CA GLY A 313 -14.10 35.62 -9.90
C GLY A 313 -14.79 34.26 -9.97
N GLU A 314 -14.26 33.21 -9.34
CA GLU A 314 -14.88 31.88 -9.36
C GLU A 314 -16.18 31.83 -8.56
N THR A 315 -16.21 32.50 -7.40
CA THR A 315 -17.45 32.64 -6.61
C THR A 315 -18.54 33.37 -7.41
N TYR A 316 -18.14 34.37 -8.19
CA TYR A 316 -19.04 35.09 -9.08
C TYR A 316 -19.61 34.17 -10.18
N LEU A 317 -18.76 33.37 -10.83
CA LEU A 317 -19.18 32.44 -11.89
C LEU A 317 -20.14 31.36 -11.37
N ILE A 318 -19.90 30.81 -10.18
CA ILE A 318 -20.78 29.81 -9.57
C ILE A 318 -22.12 30.44 -9.19
N ALA A 319 -22.11 31.62 -8.59
CA ALA A 319 -23.35 32.34 -8.26
C ALA A 319 -24.17 32.66 -9.51
N ASP A 320 -23.52 33.05 -10.61
CA ASP A 320 -24.18 33.36 -11.88
C ASP A 320 -24.81 32.11 -12.49
N SER A 321 -24.07 30.99 -12.47
CA SER A 321 -24.56 29.68 -12.91
C SER A 321 -25.77 29.20 -12.11
N ILE A 322 -25.75 29.32 -10.77
CA ILE A 322 -26.90 28.98 -9.92
C ILE A 322 -28.09 29.88 -10.25
N THR A 323 -27.86 31.19 -10.39
CA THR A 323 -28.92 32.17 -10.71
C THR A 323 -29.60 31.83 -12.04
N CYS A 324 -28.82 31.52 -13.08
CA CYS A 324 -29.33 31.06 -14.38
C CYS A 324 -30.08 29.73 -14.27
N SER A 325 -29.60 28.81 -13.45
CA SER A 325 -30.22 27.49 -13.27
C SER A 325 -31.56 27.58 -12.54
N LEU A 326 -31.69 28.49 -11.58
CA LEU A 326 -32.96 28.80 -10.92
C LEU A 326 -33.97 29.40 -11.91
N PHE A 327 -33.54 30.33 -12.76
CA PHE A 327 -34.38 30.87 -13.83
C PHE A 327 -34.86 29.77 -14.80
N ASN A 328 -33.95 28.87 -15.19
CA ASN A 328 -34.27 27.72 -16.02
C ASN A 328 -35.19 26.71 -15.34
N ALA A 329 -35.10 26.55 -14.01
CA ALA A 329 -35.97 25.67 -13.25
C ALA A 329 -37.42 26.21 -13.24
N ASP A 330 -37.62 27.52 -13.13
CA ASP A 330 -38.92 28.16 -13.27
C ASP A 330 -39.51 27.93 -14.66
N TYR A 331 -38.71 28.16 -15.71
CA TYR A 331 -39.13 27.89 -17.09
C TYR A 331 -39.50 26.41 -17.30
N LYS A 332 -38.68 25.47 -16.79
CA LYS A 332 -38.94 24.03 -16.89
C LYS A 332 -40.22 23.64 -16.14
N ALA A 333 -40.46 24.19 -14.95
CA ALA A 333 -41.68 23.95 -14.18
C ALA A 333 -42.91 24.43 -14.97
N GLU A 334 -42.86 25.65 -15.52
CA GLU A 334 -43.92 26.21 -16.37
C GLU A 334 -44.22 25.32 -17.58
N GLN A 335 -43.19 24.88 -18.31
CA GLN A 335 -43.37 24.00 -19.47
C GLN A 335 -43.95 22.64 -19.11
N GLN A 336 -43.58 22.08 -17.95
CA GLN A 336 -44.14 20.80 -17.50
C GLN A 336 -45.62 20.91 -17.11
N ILE A 337 -46.02 21.99 -16.43
CA ILE A 337 -47.43 22.22 -16.11
C ILE A 337 -48.23 22.51 -17.38
N LYS A 338 -47.73 23.35 -18.32
CA LYS A 338 -48.37 23.60 -19.62
C LYS A 338 -48.60 22.33 -20.42
N ARG A 339 -47.61 21.44 -20.49
CA ARG A 339 -47.73 20.14 -21.17
C ARG A 339 -48.76 19.23 -20.54
N LYS A 340 -48.98 19.34 -19.22
CA LYS A 340 -49.86 18.45 -18.47
C LYS A 340 -51.30 18.96 -18.38
N PHE A 341 -51.50 20.27 -18.34
CA PHE A 341 -52.80 20.89 -18.04
C PHE A 341 -53.26 21.93 -19.09
N GLY A 342 -52.44 22.26 -20.08
CA GLY A 342 -52.71 23.27 -21.10
C GLY A 342 -52.21 24.67 -20.72
N ASP A 343 -52.10 25.56 -21.72
CA ASP A 343 -51.47 26.88 -21.57
C ASP A 343 -52.27 27.86 -20.67
N ASP A 344 -53.59 27.68 -20.56
CA ASP A 344 -54.52 28.59 -19.88
C ASP A 344 -55.09 28.03 -18.56
N HIS A 345 -54.42 27.08 -17.91
CA HIS A 345 -54.93 26.52 -16.65
C HIS A 345 -54.97 27.60 -15.54
N PRO A 346 -56.10 27.80 -14.84
CA PRO A 346 -56.27 28.92 -13.89
C PRO A 346 -55.26 28.89 -12.73
N ASP A 347 -54.88 27.69 -12.29
CA ASP A 347 -53.95 27.49 -11.17
C ASP A 347 -52.48 27.37 -11.61
N MET A 348 -52.15 27.75 -12.85
CA MET A 348 -50.78 27.71 -13.41
C MET A 348 -49.72 28.28 -12.44
N PRO A 349 -49.87 29.49 -11.87
CA PRO A 349 -48.86 30.07 -11.00
C PRO A 349 -48.61 29.26 -9.72
N GLU A 350 -49.66 28.66 -9.17
CA GLU A 350 -49.61 27.87 -7.94
C GLU A 350 -48.94 26.52 -8.19
N LEU A 351 -49.32 25.84 -9.28
CA LEU A 351 -48.72 24.56 -9.68
C LEU A 351 -47.24 24.68 -10.06
N VAL A 352 -46.85 25.77 -10.72
CA VAL A 352 -45.43 26.07 -11.01
C VAL A 352 -44.66 26.32 -9.70
N THR A 353 -45.27 27.02 -8.75
CA THR A 353 -44.68 27.28 -7.43
C THR A 353 -44.49 26.01 -6.62
N GLU A 354 -45.40 25.04 -6.72
CA GLU A 354 -45.31 23.75 -6.05
C GLU A 354 -44.22 22.84 -6.68
N LEU A 355 -44.09 22.87 -8.01
CA LEU A 355 -43.16 22.01 -8.74
C LEU A 355 -41.71 22.53 -8.71
N PHE A 356 -41.53 23.86 -8.71
CA PHE A 356 -40.23 24.51 -8.79
C PHE A 356 -39.19 24.00 -7.77
N PRO A 357 -39.48 23.89 -6.45
CA PRO A 357 -38.48 23.47 -5.46
C PRO A 357 -37.90 22.08 -5.75
N SER A 358 -38.70 21.18 -6.33
CA SER A 358 -38.26 19.82 -6.66
C SER A 358 -37.30 19.79 -7.86
N ILE A 359 -37.47 20.70 -8.82
CA ILE A 359 -36.58 20.82 -9.99
C ILE A 359 -35.29 21.53 -9.60
N ALA A 360 -35.39 22.61 -8.81
CA ALA A 360 -34.25 23.44 -8.41
C ALA A 360 -33.37 22.80 -7.33
N ALA A 361 -33.92 21.90 -6.49
CA ALA A 361 -33.17 21.25 -5.41
C ALA A 361 -31.93 20.48 -5.90
N VAL A 362 -31.97 19.90 -7.11
CA VAL A 362 -30.85 19.13 -7.69
C VAL A 362 -29.58 19.98 -7.84
N GLU A 363 -29.74 21.24 -8.24
CA GLU A 363 -28.61 22.17 -8.46
C GLU A 363 -28.05 22.72 -7.15
N LEU A 364 -28.86 22.73 -6.09
CA LEU A 364 -28.48 23.31 -4.79
C LEU A 364 -27.92 22.28 -3.81
N GLU A 365 -28.21 20.99 -4.04
CA GLU A 365 -27.76 19.87 -3.23
C GLU A 365 -26.24 19.85 -2.96
N PRO A 366 -25.35 20.14 -3.94
CA PRO A 366 -23.90 20.09 -3.71
C PRO A 366 -23.38 21.14 -2.72
N TYR A 367 -24.17 22.19 -2.44
CA TYR A 367 -23.78 23.33 -1.61
C TYR A 367 -24.38 23.28 -0.19
N LEU A 368 -25.03 22.18 0.17
CA LEU A 368 -25.66 21.99 1.47
C LEU A 368 -24.90 20.96 2.31
N PRO A 369 -24.94 21.08 3.65
CA PRO A 369 -24.44 20.05 4.55
C PRO A 369 -25.16 18.71 4.30
N MET A 370 -24.52 17.60 4.65
CA MET A 370 -25.08 16.26 4.49
C MET A 370 -26.52 16.17 5.00
N PRO A 371 -27.48 15.65 4.21
CA PRO A 371 -28.81 15.35 4.72
C PRO A 371 -28.69 14.36 5.87
N ALA A 372 -29.45 14.55 6.95
CA ALA A 372 -29.59 13.54 7.98
C ALA A 372 -30.00 12.19 7.35
N LYS A 373 -29.68 11.06 7.98
CA LYS A 373 -30.07 9.70 7.53
C LYS A 373 -31.55 9.57 7.13
N ASP A 374 -32.38 10.50 7.58
CA ASP A 374 -33.82 10.57 7.38
C ASP A 374 -34.31 11.67 6.40
N ASP A 375 -33.47 12.26 5.52
CA ASP A 375 -33.91 13.18 4.45
C ASP A 375 -33.82 12.59 3.02
N PRO A 376 -34.63 11.56 2.69
CA PRO A 376 -34.62 10.89 1.37
C PRO A 376 -35.22 11.75 0.24
N GLN A 377 -35.71 12.97 0.51
CA GLN A 377 -36.38 13.82 -0.48
C GLN A 377 -35.67 15.17 -0.74
N HIS A 378 -34.49 15.38 -0.16
CA HIS A 378 -33.75 16.65 -0.26
C HIS A 378 -34.59 17.84 0.27
N GLN A 379 -35.28 17.63 1.40
CA GLN A 379 -36.23 18.58 1.97
C GLN A 379 -35.56 19.93 2.31
N GLU A 380 -34.32 19.89 2.78
CA GLU A 380 -33.52 21.11 3.01
C GLU A 380 -33.16 21.83 1.70
N ALA A 381 -32.78 21.08 0.65
CA ALA A 381 -32.51 21.66 -0.67
C ALA A 381 -33.76 22.30 -1.29
N ARG A 382 -34.94 21.73 -1.07
CA ARG A 382 -36.22 22.31 -1.49
C ARG A 382 -36.56 23.60 -0.75
N LYS A 383 -36.34 23.65 0.57
CA LYS A 383 -36.52 24.88 1.37
C LYS A 383 -35.59 25.99 0.87
N VAL A 384 -34.34 25.65 0.58
CA VAL A 384 -33.35 26.58 0.03
C VAL A 384 -33.75 27.04 -1.38
N ALA A 385 -34.19 26.12 -2.24
CA ALA A 385 -34.68 26.46 -3.57
C ALA A 385 -35.82 27.47 -3.50
N ALA A 386 -36.83 27.21 -2.66
CA ALA A 386 -37.94 28.15 -2.45
C ALA A 386 -37.46 29.50 -1.93
N TYR A 387 -36.48 29.52 -1.01
CA TYR A 387 -35.87 30.74 -0.51
C TYR A 387 -35.12 31.51 -1.61
N LEU A 388 -34.37 30.83 -2.47
CA LEU A 388 -33.53 31.41 -3.52
C LEU A 388 -34.26 31.74 -4.82
N ARG A 389 -35.51 31.31 -5.00
CA ARG A 389 -36.34 31.69 -6.14
C ARG A 389 -36.38 33.21 -6.30
N GLN A 390 -36.36 33.70 -7.54
CA GLN A 390 -36.45 35.13 -7.82
C GLN A 390 -37.79 35.67 -7.32
N ARG A 391 -37.77 36.84 -6.69
CA ARG A 391 -39.00 37.51 -6.22
C ARG A 391 -39.53 38.46 -7.28
N ASN A 392 -40.83 38.74 -7.24
CA ASN A 392 -41.48 39.61 -8.23
C ASN A 392 -40.96 41.05 -8.19
N ASP A 393 -40.42 41.49 -7.06
CA ASP A 393 -39.85 42.82 -6.82
C ASP A 393 -38.33 42.90 -7.03
N GLU A 394 -37.70 41.80 -7.45
CA GLU A 394 -36.25 41.65 -7.52
C GLU A 394 -35.76 41.60 -8.97
N ASP A 395 -34.83 42.48 -9.34
CA ASP A 395 -34.17 42.39 -10.64
C ASP A 395 -33.09 41.28 -10.68
N TYR A 396 -32.58 40.95 -11.87
CA TYR A 396 -31.57 39.89 -12.02
C TYR A 396 -30.32 40.14 -11.17
N LYS A 397 -29.90 41.40 -11.05
CA LYS A 397 -28.67 41.76 -10.33
C LYS A 397 -28.87 41.63 -8.83
N GLU A 398 -30.02 42.03 -8.31
CA GLU A 398 -30.40 41.85 -6.91
C GLU A 398 -30.52 40.37 -6.56
N HIS A 399 -31.15 39.58 -7.44
CA HIS A 399 -31.26 38.12 -7.31
C HIS A 399 -29.88 37.45 -7.27
N PHE A 400 -29.02 37.81 -8.22
CA PHE A 400 -27.64 37.35 -8.26
C PHE A 400 -26.89 37.66 -6.95
N TRP A 401 -26.96 38.90 -6.44
CA TRP A 401 -26.25 39.27 -5.21
C TRP A 401 -26.79 38.54 -3.98
N ARG A 402 -28.08 38.20 -3.95
CA ARG A 402 -28.66 37.39 -2.89
C ARG A 402 -28.20 35.94 -2.95
N VAL A 403 -28.17 35.34 -4.14
CA VAL A 403 -27.61 34.00 -4.38
C VAL A 403 -26.12 33.99 -4.02
N HIS A 404 -25.35 34.98 -4.46
CA HIS A 404 -23.92 35.13 -4.15
C HIS A 404 -23.68 35.26 -2.63
N SER A 405 -24.49 36.07 -1.93
CA SER A 405 -24.38 36.26 -0.48
C SER A 405 -24.75 34.99 0.29
N TRP A 406 -25.73 34.23 -0.21
CA TRP A 406 -26.09 32.93 0.35
C TRP A 406 -25.03 31.85 0.10
N LEU A 407 -24.44 31.84 -1.11
CA LEU A 407 -23.44 30.88 -1.56
C LEU A 407 -22.10 31.05 -0.83
N ARG A 408 -21.66 32.30 -0.65
CA ARG A 408 -20.35 32.63 -0.10
C ARG A 408 -19.97 31.90 1.20
N PRO A 409 -20.80 31.85 2.26
CA PRO A 409 -20.48 31.08 3.47
C PRO A 409 -20.65 29.56 3.30
N ARG A 410 -21.35 29.11 2.25
CA ARG A 410 -21.68 27.71 1.96
C ARG A 410 -20.71 27.04 1.01
N LEU A 411 -19.84 27.78 0.34
CA LEU A 411 -18.66 27.22 -0.35
C LEU A 411 -17.70 26.51 0.62
N CYS A 412 -17.82 26.77 1.92
CA CYS A 412 -17.28 25.94 2.99
C CYS A 412 -18.18 24.72 3.22
N VAL A 413 -18.37 23.85 2.22
CA VAL A 413 -19.18 22.63 2.42
C VAL A 413 -18.36 21.61 3.21
N ALA A 414 -18.97 20.90 4.15
CA ALA A 414 -18.38 19.66 4.67
C ALA A 414 -18.47 18.62 3.55
N PRO A 415 -17.35 18.06 3.05
CA PRO A 415 -17.43 17.23 1.86
C PRO A 415 -18.25 15.96 2.07
N LYS A 416 -18.79 15.45 0.96
CA LYS A 416 -19.40 14.12 0.89
C LYS A 416 -18.29 13.06 0.90
N THR A 417 -17.60 12.89 2.02
CA THR A 417 -16.67 11.77 2.18
C THR A 417 -17.48 10.49 2.05
N GLY A 418 -17.07 9.59 1.15
CA GLY A 418 -17.74 8.30 1.01
C GLY A 418 -17.83 7.62 2.37
N TYR A 419 -18.99 7.04 2.68
CA TYR A 419 -19.10 6.22 3.88
C TYR A 419 -18.03 5.12 3.82
N HIS A 420 -17.21 5.03 4.88
CA HIS A 420 -16.17 4.00 5.09
C HIS A 420 -14.85 4.20 4.32
N GLU A 421 -14.22 5.37 4.46
CA GLU A 421 -12.82 5.51 4.05
C GLU A 421 -11.95 4.51 4.85
N PRO A 422 -11.03 3.79 4.19
CA PRO A 422 -10.18 2.81 4.87
C PRO A 422 -9.22 3.51 5.81
N TYR A 423 -9.12 3.01 7.03
CA TYR A 423 -8.04 3.32 7.96
C TYR A 423 -6.79 2.60 7.47
N SER A 424 -5.71 3.33 7.23
CA SER A 424 -4.43 2.73 6.86
C SER A 424 -3.72 2.28 8.11
N GLY A 425 -3.29 1.02 8.18
CA GLY A 425 -2.65 0.50 9.37
C GLY A 425 -1.59 -0.54 9.08
N HIS A 426 -0.96 -1.04 10.13
CA HIS A 426 -0.02 -2.15 10.05
C HIS A 426 -0.15 -3.06 11.28
N ARG A 427 0.11 -4.35 11.09
CA ARG A 427 0.08 -5.33 12.19
C ARG A 427 1.28 -5.13 13.11
N LEU A 428 1.03 -5.12 14.40
CA LEU A 428 2.03 -5.02 15.47
C LEU A 428 2.25 -6.37 16.13
N ASN A 429 3.41 -6.52 16.76
CA ASN A 429 3.64 -7.62 17.69
C ASN A 429 2.94 -7.33 19.04
N LEU A 430 2.60 -8.39 19.77
CA LEU A 430 2.16 -8.22 21.15
C LEU A 430 3.31 -7.71 22.01
N PRO A 431 3.04 -6.91 23.05
CA PRO A 431 4.05 -6.49 24.00
C PRO A 431 4.78 -7.66 24.66
N PRO A 432 6.08 -7.54 24.96
CA PRO A 432 6.81 -8.52 25.76
C PRO A 432 6.11 -8.76 27.10
N GLY A 433 6.01 -10.03 27.50
CA GLY A 433 5.29 -10.43 28.73
C GLY A 433 3.77 -10.44 28.61
N VAL A 434 3.21 -9.96 27.49
CA VAL A 434 1.77 -10.05 27.21
C VAL A 434 1.48 -11.30 26.40
N SER A 435 0.64 -12.18 26.95
CA SER A 435 0.13 -13.36 26.26
C SER A 435 -1.38 -13.26 26.18
N ALA A 436 -1.89 -12.96 24.99
CA ALA A 436 -3.32 -12.84 24.72
C ALA A 436 -3.62 -13.41 23.33
N ASP A 437 -4.80 -14.02 23.15
CA ASP A 437 -5.23 -14.59 21.86
C ASP A 437 -5.80 -13.49 20.95
N VAL A 438 -4.99 -12.45 20.73
CA VAL A 438 -5.36 -11.24 19.99
C VAL A 438 -4.21 -10.81 19.06
N ALA A 439 -4.54 -10.28 17.90
CA ALA A 439 -3.61 -9.55 17.04
C ALA A 439 -3.75 -8.05 17.27
N LEU A 440 -2.63 -7.34 17.28
CA LEU A 440 -2.58 -5.91 17.50
C LEU A 440 -2.30 -5.18 16.18
N PHE A 441 -2.92 -4.04 15.97
CA PHE A 441 -2.74 -3.19 14.81
C PHE A 441 -2.62 -1.73 15.24
N TYR A 442 -1.74 -0.98 14.59
CA TYR A 442 -1.84 0.47 14.59
C TYR A 442 -2.62 0.89 13.35
N VAL A 443 -3.67 1.70 13.53
CA VAL A 443 -4.52 2.19 12.43
C VAL A 443 -4.58 3.71 12.46
N GLU A 444 -4.20 4.33 11.36
CA GLU A 444 -4.30 5.78 11.15
C GLU A 444 -5.71 6.16 10.72
N VAL A 445 -6.15 7.30 11.22
CA VAL A 445 -7.43 7.88 10.84
C VAL A 445 -7.38 8.33 9.38
N PRO A 446 -8.42 8.01 8.57
CA PRO A 446 -8.46 8.41 7.18
C PRO A 446 -8.29 9.91 7.00
N ARG A 447 -7.65 10.29 5.90
CA ARG A 447 -7.49 11.70 5.52
C ARG A 447 -8.68 12.14 4.67
N GLN A 448 -9.19 13.34 4.91
CA GLN A 448 -10.30 13.89 4.14
C GLN A 448 -9.87 14.12 2.68
N ARG A 449 -10.45 13.37 1.75
CA ARG A 449 -10.04 13.41 0.32
C ARG A 449 -10.35 14.74 -0.33
N ASP A 450 -11.53 15.27 -0.02
CA ASP A 450 -12.07 16.51 -0.55
C ASP A 450 -11.56 17.69 0.30
N TRP A 451 -10.28 18.01 0.12
CA TRP A 451 -9.62 19.16 0.70
C TRP A 451 -8.95 19.99 -0.40
N PRO A 452 -8.73 21.30 -0.25
CA PRO A 452 -8.07 22.12 -1.26
C PRO A 452 -6.71 21.54 -1.65
N ARG A 453 -6.38 21.52 -2.95
CA ARG A 453 -5.18 20.85 -3.49
C ARG A 453 -3.87 21.46 -3.01
N ASP A 454 -3.91 22.72 -2.65
CA ASP A 454 -2.81 23.54 -2.13
C ASP A 454 -2.59 23.34 -0.62
N LEU A 455 -3.50 22.67 0.08
CA LEU A 455 -3.43 22.38 1.51
C LEU A 455 -3.25 20.88 1.77
N LYS A 456 -2.58 20.53 2.86
CA LYS A 456 -2.52 19.14 3.32
C LYS A 456 -3.89 18.70 3.83
N LYS A 457 -4.22 17.44 3.54
CA LYS A 457 -5.49 16.82 3.92
C LYS A 457 -5.52 16.53 5.43
N PRO A 458 -6.50 17.06 6.19
CA PRO A 458 -6.60 16.81 7.62
C PRO A 458 -7.08 15.37 7.91
N PRO A 459 -6.71 14.77 9.06
CA PRO A 459 -7.30 13.52 9.54
C PRO A 459 -8.77 13.71 9.90
N MET A 460 -9.67 12.85 9.42
CA MET A 460 -11.10 12.96 9.67
C MET A 460 -11.45 12.87 11.17
N ARG A 461 -12.63 13.35 11.54
CA ARG A 461 -13.18 13.07 12.88
C ARG A 461 -13.83 11.69 12.87
N VAL A 462 -13.56 10.88 13.88
CA VAL A 462 -14.15 9.55 14.02
C VAL A 462 -14.80 9.42 15.39
N ASP A 463 -16.00 8.86 15.43
CA ASP A 463 -16.79 8.74 16.65
C ASP A 463 -16.50 7.38 17.34
N ILE A 464 -15.23 7.14 17.66
CA ILE A 464 -14.81 5.97 18.45
C ILE A 464 -15.04 6.30 19.94
N PRO A 465 -15.70 5.43 20.72
CA PRO A 465 -15.88 5.64 22.14
C PRO A 465 -14.54 5.74 22.88
N ASP A 466 -14.40 6.74 23.76
CA ASP A 466 -13.25 6.84 24.64
C ASP A 466 -13.22 5.65 25.60
N MET A 467 -12.12 4.90 25.60
CA MET A 467 -11.87 3.86 26.60
C MET A 467 -11.06 4.44 27.76
N PRO A 468 -11.42 4.15 29.03
CA PRO A 468 -10.63 4.56 30.17
C PRO A 468 -9.23 3.89 30.07
N PRO A 469 -8.16 4.61 30.45
CA PRO A 469 -6.81 4.07 30.39
C PRO A 469 -6.72 2.81 31.26
N SER A 470 -6.33 1.68 30.66
CA SER A 470 -6.09 0.47 31.43
C SER A 470 -4.81 0.58 32.24
N ILE A 471 -4.90 0.25 33.53
CA ILE A 471 -3.76 0.18 34.45
C ILE A 471 -2.97 -1.12 34.25
N ASP A 472 -3.59 -2.12 33.61
CA ASP A 472 -2.99 -3.43 33.31
C ASP A 472 -3.31 -3.86 31.87
N LEU A 473 -2.31 -3.76 30.99
CA LEU A 473 -2.42 -4.09 29.58
C LEU A 473 -2.62 -5.59 29.32
N GLN A 474 -2.06 -6.46 30.17
CA GLN A 474 -2.22 -7.92 30.03
C GLN A 474 -3.65 -8.32 30.36
N SER A 475 -4.18 -7.87 31.50
CA SER A 475 -5.57 -8.15 31.88
C SER A 475 -6.56 -7.53 30.88
N PHE A 476 -6.25 -6.34 30.35
CA PHE A 476 -7.06 -5.70 29.33
C PHE A 476 -7.13 -6.52 28.04
N LEU A 477 -5.98 -6.90 27.47
CA LEU A 477 -5.94 -7.65 26.21
C LEU A 477 -6.46 -9.09 26.34
N ALA A 478 -6.26 -9.73 27.50
CA ALA A 478 -6.82 -11.05 27.79
C ALA A 478 -8.36 -11.05 27.83
N ASN A 479 -8.96 -9.96 28.32
CA ASN A 479 -10.41 -9.83 28.51
C ASN A 479 -11.10 -8.94 27.46
N ALA A 480 -10.35 -8.41 26.48
CA ALA A 480 -10.83 -7.42 25.50
C ALA A 480 -12.06 -7.84 24.67
N PHE A 481 -12.38 -9.14 24.65
CA PHE A 481 -13.50 -9.70 23.90
C PHE A 481 -14.50 -10.48 24.79
N GLU A 482 -14.45 -10.31 26.12
CA GLU A 482 -15.43 -10.93 27.03
C GLU A 482 -16.82 -10.27 26.93
N ASN A 483 -16.86 -8.94 26.78
CA ASN A 483 -18.09 -8.19 26.57
C ASN A 483 -18.36 -8.01 25.07
N GLN A 484 -19.26 -8.81 24.49
CA GLN A 484 -19.56 -8.77 23.05
C GLN A 484 -20.23 -7.47 22.60
N ASP A 485 -20.87 -6.73 23.51
CA ASP A 485 -21.59 -5.49 23.20
C ASP A 485 -20.63 -4.31 22.91
N GLU A 486 -19.35 -4.43 23.28
CA GLU A 486 -18.30 -3.41 23.08
C GLU A 486 -17.41 -3.70 21.85
N VAL A 487 -17.63 -4.83 21.15
CA VAL A 487 -16.79 -5.26 20.03
C VAL A 487 -17.23 -4.62 18.71
N ILE A 488 -16.35 -3.83 18.11
CA ILE A 488 -16.55 -3.23 16.79
C ILE A 488 -16.17 -4.23 15.68
N ARG A 489 -16.99 -4.36 14.65
CA ARG A 489 -16.66 -5.19 13.48
C ARG A 489 -15.72 -4.46 12.54
N ALA A 490 -14.61 -5.11 12.20
CA ALA A 490 -13.62 -4.61 11.26
C ALA A 490 -13.50 -5.56 10.06
N GLU A 491 -13.50 -5.00 8.84
CA GLU A 491 -13.09 -5.70 7.63
C GLU A 491 -11.65 -5.29 7.30
N ILE A 492 -10.73 -6.24 7.29
CA ILE A 492 -9.32 -5.99 7.02
C ILE A 492 -9.02 -6.45 5.60
N ARG A 493 -8.61 -5.53 4.74
CA ARG A 493 -8.14 -5.82 3.39
C ARG A 493 -6.64 -5.59 3.30
N TYR A 494 -5.96 -6.50 2.63
CA TYR A 494 -4.57 -6.31 2.24
C TYR A 494 -4.48 -5.11 1.30
N SER A 495 -3.59 -4.16 1.57
CA SER A 495 -3.29 -3.10 0.62
C SER A 495 -2.45 -3.70 -0.52
N PHE A 496 -3.10 -4.29 -1.51
CA PHE A 496 -2.53 -4.41 -2.85
C PHE A 496 -2.75 -3.07 -3.52
N ASP A 497 -1.69 -2.27 -3.70
CA ASP A 497 -1.77 -1.03 -4.48
C ASP A 497 -2.04 -1.37 -5.95
N ALA A 498 -3.33 -1.38 -6.32
CA ALA A 498 -3.77 -1.55 -7.71
C ALA A 498 -3.41 -0.33 -8.58
N GLU A 499 -3.18 0.84 -7.97
CA GLU A 499 -2.81 2.08 -8.66
C GLU A 499 -1.40 2.04 -9.29
N LEU A 500 -0.56 1.07 -8.92
CA LEU A 500 0.75 0.82 -9.56
C LEU A 500 0.65 0.19 -10.95
N TYR A 501 -0.54 -0.28 -11.38
CA TYR A 501 -0.76 -0.87 -12.71
C TYR A 501 -1.46 0.04 -13.72
N ASP A 502 -1.99 1.20 -13.30
CA ASP A 502 -2.74 2.10 -14.19
C ASP A 502 -1.87 3.14 -14.93
N GLU A 503 -0.56 3.25 -14.62
CA GLU A 503 0.36 4.19 -15.28
C GLU A 503 1.36 3.57 -16.28
N GLU A 504 1.15 2.34 -16.74
CA GLU A 504 1.80 1.83 -17.97
C GLU A 504 0.78 1.33 -18.99
N GLY A 505 0.04 2.28 -19.58
CA GLY A 505 -0.46 2.12 -20.94
C GLY A 505 0.65 2.41 -21.94
N PRO A 506 1.05 1.42 -22.75
CA PRO A 506 0.45 1.39 -24.07
C PRO A 506 -0.01 -0.02 -24.46
N THR A 507 -1.31 -0.15 -24.72
CA THR A 507 -1.91 -1.05 -25.71
C THR A 507 -1.09 -2.31 -26.06
N PHE A 508 -1.29 -3.40 -25.32
CA PHE A 508 -1.17 -4.74 -25.90
C PHE A 508 -2.54 -5.37 -26.06
N SER A 509 -2.97 -5.30 -27.31
CA SER A 509 -4.04 -6.05 -27.93
C SER A 509 -4.02 -7.52 -27.49
N LEU A 510 -5.02 -7.94 -26.72
CA LEU A 510 -5.46 -9.34 -26.62
C LEU A 510 -6.99 -9.40 -26.45
N LYS A 511 -7.71 -8.63 -27.29
CA LYS A 511 -9.01 -9.08 -27.80
C LYS A 511 -8.71 -10.16 -28.84
N GLY A 512 -8.71 -11.42 -28.44
CA GLY A 512 -8.61 -12.51 -29.40
C GLY A 512 -8.11 -13.82 -28.83
N THR A 513 -8.85 -14.42 -27.90
CA THR A 513 -9.24 -15.85 -27.88
C THR A 513 -9.81 -16.19 -26.49
N LEU A 514 -11.10 -15.87 -26.32
CA LEU A 514 -11.93 -16.53 -25.32
C LEU A 514 -12.06 -18.01 -25.72
N GLY A 515 -11.30 -18.87 -25.05
CA GLY A 515 -11.58 -20.30 -24.95
C GLY A 515 -12.24 -20.56 -23.59
N PRO A 516 -13.42 -21.21 -23.53
CA PRO A 516 -14.16 -21.40 -22.28
C PRO A 516 -13.53 -22.53 -21.47
N ASN A 517 -12.66 -22.21 -20.51
CA ASN A 517 -12.26 -23.15 -19.47
C ASN A 517 -12.91 -22.76 -18.15
N HIS A 518 -13.95 -23.53 -17.84
CA HIS A 518 -14.96 -23.36 -16.81
C HIS A 518 -14.46 -23.64 -15.37
N VAL A 519 -13.17 -23.45 -15.07
CA VAL A 519 -12.57 -23.89 -13.79
C VAL A 519 -12.37 -22.74 -12.79
N VAL A 520 -12.40 -21.48 -13.25
CA VAL A 520 -12.21 -20.31 -12.36
C VAL A 520 -13.52 -19.87 -11.69
N ASP A 521 -14.67 -20.08 -12.34
CA ASP A 521 -15.99 -19.73 -11.79
C ASP A 521 -16.52 -20.74 -10.74
N ASP A 522 -16.09 -22.00 -10.81
CA ASP A 522 -16.51 -23.03 -9.85
C ASP A 522 -15.80 -22.89 -8.49
N TRP A 523 -14.59 -22.33 -8.47
CA TRP A 523 -13.87 -22.06 -7.22
C TRP A 523 -14.48 -20.90 -6.43
N LEU A 524 -14.93 -19.82 -7.11
CA LEU A 524 -15.60 -18.69 -6.46
C LEU A 524 -17.02 -19.06 -5.96
N LYS A 525 -17.76 -19.91 -6.68
CA LYS A 525 -19.08 -20.40 -6.23
C LYS A 525 -19.00 -21.35 -5.05
N SER A 526 -17.88 -22.04 -4.85
CA SER A 526 -17.67 -22.93 -3.70
C SER A 526 -17.56 -22.17 -2.37
N MET A 527 -17.10 -20.91 -2.36
CA MET A 527 -17.01 -20.12 -1.13
C MET A 527 -18.36 -19.55 -0.65
N VAL A 528 -19.38 -19.49 -1.53
CA VAL A 528 -20.70 -18.95 -1.17
C VAL A 528 -21.67 -20.03 -0.64
N LYS A 529 -21.32 -21.32 -0.72
CA LYS A 529 -22.19 -22.43 -0.27
C LYS A 529 -21.87 -23.03 1.11
N ALA A 530 -20.86 -22.51 1.82
CA ALA A 530 -20.54 -22.97 3.17
C ALA A 530 -21.27 -22.21 4.30
N SER A 531 -22.39 -21.55 3.99
CA SER A 531 -23.22 -20.81 4.96
C SER A 531 -24.61 -21.43 5.20
N ASP A 532 -24.80 -22.72 4.92
CA ASP A 532 -26.01 -23.44 5.34
C ASP A 532 -25.76 -24.13 6.68
N MET A 533 -26.11 -23.45 7.77
CA MET A 533 -26.28 -24.06 9.10
C MET A 533 -27.61 -24.84 9.15
N PRO A 534 -27.73 -25.88 10.01
CA PRO A 534 -28.78 -26.89 9.92
C PRO A 534 -30.16 -26.39 10.36
N LYS A 535 -31.18 -27.01 9.76
CA LYS A 535 -32.59 -26.95 10.15
C LYS A 535 -32.75 -27.17 11.66
N THR A 536 -33.46 -26.27 12.32
CA THR A 536 -34.04 -26.51 13.63
C THR A 536 -35.29 -27.37 13.46
N ASP A 537 -35.20 -28.62 13.92
CA ASP A 537 -36.38 -29.36 14.34
C ASP A 537 -36.98 -28.63 15.56
N ARG A 538 -38.21 -28.16 15.42
CA ARG A 538 -39.12 -27.98 16.54
C ARG A 538 -40.35 -28.82 16.27
N THR A 539 -40.40 -29.97 16.94
CA THR A 539 -41.64 -30.54 17.46
C THR A 539 -42.27 -29.55 18.44
N ASP A 540 -43.60 -29.55 18.42
CA ASP A 540 -44.59 -28.77 19.17
C ASP A 540 -44.90 -27.34 18.67
#